data_AF-A0A8C8A7J5-F1
#
_entry.id   AF-A0A8C8A7J5-F1
#
_cell.length_a   1.000
_cell.length_b   1.000
_cell.length_c   1.000
_cell.angle_alpha   90.00
_cell.angle_beta   90.00
_cell.angle_gamma   90.00
#
_symmetry.space_group_name_H-M   'P 1'
#
loop_
_entity.id
_entity.type
_entity.pdbx_description
1 polymer ?
#
loop_
_entity_poly.entity_id
_entity_poly.type
_entity_poly.pdbx_seq_one_letter_code
_entity_poly.pdbx_strand_id
1 'polypeptide(L)'
;MGTICSLLYAKQELFASVYLSLQKELGLSVPALSLADLVKTHLNSFRLFQHTADVPAPFVENKEKVVARTMQIVELASETWLVTGRHPVPIVTAAAFLAWQSLQPAARLACTLARFCKLAGVDLPPPAHLRLKELLEILLRMASQLAWLRVFNVDKKTVVKHIGDLLQHRIFLLKNAFCPEDEEEQQRGEASPGSPGAAGGAAQGEGGPRGGKRRPLLPPCLINPRKRLRTAAPSASDSAVTGEEPISDSEIEQYLRGPEEIRAFRKAQAWL
;
A
#
# COMPACT_ATOMS: atom_id res chain seq x y z
N MET A 1 -2.28 13.43 -16.52
CA MET A 1 -3.48 12.88 -17.19
C MET A 1 -4.77 13.41 -16.56
N GLY A 2 -5.07 13.09 -15.29
CA GLY A 2 -6.33 13.51 -14.64
C GLY A 2 -6.65 15.00 -14.76
N THR A 3 -5.74 15.89 -14.38
CA THR A 3 -5.92 17.35 -14.51
C THR A 3 -6.24 17.81 -15.94
N ILE A 4 -5.52 17.25 -16.93
CA ILE A 4 -5.75 17.57 -18.35
C ILE A 4 -7.14 17.07 -18.77
N CYS A 5 -7.55 15.87 -18.34
CA CYS A 5 -8.87 15.34 -18.63
C CYS A 5 -9.98 16.21 -18.03
N SER A 6 -9.81 16.70 -16.79
CA SER A 6 -10.77 17.61 -16.15
C SER A 6 -10.88 18.94 -16.90
N LEU A 7 -9.76 19.53 -17.34
CA LEU A 7 -9.76 20.79 -18.09
C LEU A 7 -10.41 20.65 -19.48
N LEU A 8 -10.19 19.51 -20.14
CA LEU A 8 -10.75 19.21 -21.47
C LEU A 8 -12.15 18.60 -21.41
N TYR A 9 -12.70 18.37 -20.20
CA TYR A 9 -13.92 17.59 -19.99
C TYR A 9 -13.92 16.23 -20.72
N ALA A 10 -12.74 15.60 -20.80
CA ALA A 10 -12.50 14.38 -21.54
C ALA A 10 -12.56 13.14 -20.62
N LYS A 11 -13.02 12.01 -21.16
CA LYS A 11 -12.98 10.72 -20.46
C LYS A 11 -11.53 10.23 -20.35
N GLN A 12 -11.13 9.82 -19.14
CA GLN A 12 -9.75 9.40 -18.85
C GLN A 12 -9.33 8.15 -19.64
N GLU A 13 -10.26 7.22 -19.88
CA GLU A 13 -10.01 6.00 -20.68
C GLU A 13 -9.67 6.34 -22.13
N LEU A 14 -10.42 7.27 -22.73
CA LEU A 14 -10.17 7.75 -24.09
C LEU A 14 -8.82 8.46 -24.16
N PHE A 15 -8.54 9.36 -23.23
CA PHE A 15 -7.24 10.06 -23.17
C PHE A 15 -6.08 9.07 -23.07
N ALA A 16 -6.18 8.04 -22.22
CA ALA A 16 -5.15 7.02 -22.06
C ALA A 16 -4.93 6.22 -23.35
N SER A 17 -6.00 5.80 -24.03
CA SER A 17 -5.91 5.06 -25.29
C SER A 17 -5.21 5.87 -26.38
N VAL A 18 -5.59 7.15 -26.54
CA VAL A 18 -5.00 8.07 -27.52
C VAL A 18 -3.53 8.35 -27.20
N TYR A 19 -3.22 8.63 -25.93
CA TYR A 19 -1.84 8.87 -25.49
C TYR A 19 -0.92 7.69 -25.80
N LEU A 20 -1.36 6.45 -25.52
CA LEU A 20 -0.58 5.24 -25.79
C LEU A 20 -0.42 4.98 -27.29
N SER A 21 -1.47 5.21 -28.10
CA SER A 21 -1.39 5.07 -29.56
C SER A 21 -0.38 6.04 -30.15
N LEU A 22 -0.48 7.33 -29.80
CA LEU A 22 0.43 8.37 -30.27
C LEU A 22 1.87 8.11 -29.84
N GLN A 23 2.09 7.68 -28.60
CA GLN A 23 3.43 7.35 -28.12
C GLN A 23 4.05 6.22 -28.95
N LYS A 24 3.26 5.19 -29.27
CA LYS A 24 3.69 4.05 -30.08
C LYS A 24 3.96 4.44 -31.52
N GLU A 25 3.04 5.16 -32.16
CA GLU A 25 3.12 5.56 -33.56
C GLU A 25 4.30 6.51 -33.81
N LEU A 26 4.57 7.42 -32.88
CA LEU A 26 5.67 8.38 -32.98
C LEU A 26 7.00 7.83 -32.44
N GLY A 27 7.03 6.61 -31.87
CA GLY A 27 8.23 6.00 -31.31
C GLY A 27 8.86 6.80 -30.16
N LEU A 28 8.05 7.51 -29.37
CA LEU A 28 8.54 8.45 -28.35
C LEU A 28 8.88 7.75 -27.03
N SER A 29 10.07 8.05 -26.50
CA SER A 29 10.43 7.76 -25.11
C SER A 29 10.02 8.92 -24.21
N VAL A 30 8.79 8.88 -23.68
CA VAL A 30 8.27 9.94 -22.81
C VAL A 30 8.79 9.72 -21.37
N PRO A 31 9.47 10.71 -20.75
CA PRO A 31 9.92 10.61 -19.37
C PRO A 31 8.78 10.40 -18.38
N ALA A 32 9.06 9.71 -17.29
CA ALA A 32 8.10 9.56 -16.19
C ALA A 32 7.79 10.92 -15.54
N LEU A 33 6.62 11.01 -14.91
CA LEU A 33 6.22 12.19 -14.13
C LEU A 33 7.23 12.46 -13.00
N SER A 34 7.76 13.69 -12.97
CA SER A 34 8.60 14.17 -11.87
C SER A 34 7.77 14.31 -10.59
N LEU A 35 8.05 13.45 -9.60
CA LEU A 35 7.41 13.55 -8.27
C LEU A 35 7.81 14.84 -7.55
N ALA A 36 9.05 15.31 -7.77
CA ALA A 36 9.53 16.52 -7.13
C ALA A 36 8.74 17.76 -7.61
N ASP A 37 8.50 17.86 -8.92
CA ASP A 37 7.71 18.96 -9.48
C ASP A 37 6.23 18.82 -9.15
N LEU A 38 5.72 17.60 -9.08
CA LEU A 38 4.37 17.34 -8.60
C LEU A 38 4.19 17.81 -7.16
N VAL A 39 5.13 17.52 -6.25
CA VAL A 39 5.08 17.99 -4.85
C VAL A 39 5.03 19.51 -4.82
N LYS A 40 5.96 20.19 -5.49
CA LYS A 40 6.00 21.66 -5.51
C LYS A 40 4.69 22.24 -6.03
N THR A 41 4.21 21.75 -7.17
CA THR A 41 3.02 22.26 -7.85
C THR A 41 1.74 21.98 -7.06
N HIS A 42 1.59 20.77 -6.52
CA HIS A 42 0.43 20.39 -5.72
C HIS A 42 0.37 21.21 -4.43
N LEU A 43 1.50 21.35 -3.72
CA LEU A 43 1.53 22.13 -2.48
C LEU A 43 1.33 23.62 -2.74
N ASN A 44 1.78 24.18 -3.86
CA ASN A 44 1.52 25.60 -4.19
C ASN A 44 0.03 25.98 -4.16
N SER A 45 -0.87 25.03 -4.38
CA SER A 45 -2.32 25.26 -4.32
C SER A 45 -2.90 25.34 -2.90
N PHE A 46 -2.11 25.00 -1.87
CA PHE A 46 -2.62 24.86 -0.50
C PHE A 46 -2.79 26.24 0.16
N ARG A 47 -3.94 26.43 0.80
CA ARG A 47 -4.29 27.67 1.53
C ARG A 47 -3.71 27.74 2.95
N LEU A 48 -2.80 26.82 3.31
CA LEU A 48 -2.25 26.69 4.67
C LEU A 48 -1.01 27.57 4.93
N PHE A 49 -0.54 28.31 3.93
CA PHE A 49 0.70 29.09 4.04
C PHE A 49 0.46 30.58 4.28
N GLN A 50 -0.80 31.00 4.29
CA GLN A 50 -1.20 32.39 4.54
C GLN A 50 -2.31 32.40 5.58
N HIS A 51 -2.34 33.44 6.41
CA HIS A 51 -3.47 33.69 7.28
C HIS A 51 -4.68 34.07 6.42
N THR A 52 -5.66 33.19 6.36
CA THR A 52 -6.99 33.43 5.81
C THR A 52 -8.00 33.24 6.93
N ALA A 53 -9.17 33.88 6.85
CA ALA A 53 -10.19 33.79 7.90
C ALA A 53 -10.61 32.34 8.21
N ASP A 54 -10.47 31.44 7.23
CA ASP A 54 -10.88 30.03 7.32
C ASP A 54 -9.81 29.10 7.95
N VAL A 55 -8.57 29.58 8.17
CA VAL A 55 -7.46 28.76 8.67
C VAL A 55 -7.04 29.23 10.07
N PRO A 56 -7.26 28.41 11.12
CA PRO A 56 -6.80 28.73 12.48
C PRO A 56 -5.29 29.00 12.54
N ALA A 57 -4.88 29.96 13.37
CA ALA A 57 -3.47 30.32 13.55
C ALA A 57 -2.51 29.14 13.76
N PRO A 58 -2.79 28.12 14.60
CA PRO A 58 -1.88 26.98 14.77
C PRO A 58 -1.76 26.07 13.53
N PHE A 59 -2.60 26.27 12.52
CA PHE A 59 -2.63 25.48 11.29
C PHE A 59 -1.88 26.14 10.13
N VAL A 60 -1.53 27.42 10.27
CA VAL A 60 -0.66 28.11 9.33
C VAL A 60 0.76 27.59 9.50
N GLU A 61 1.44 27.33 8.38
CA GLU A 61 2.80 26.80 8.39
C GLU A 61 3.67 27.44 7.30
N ASN A 62 4.98 27.45 7.51
CA ASN A 62 5.92 27.89 6.49
C ASN A 62 5.94 26.91 5.31
N LYS A 63 5.72 27.45 4.10
CA LYS A 63 5.64 26.70 2.85
C LYS A 63 6.89 25.85 2.59
N GLU A 64 8.07 26.44 2.75
CA GLU A 64 9.35 25.79 2.46
C GLU A 64 9.57 24.59 3.37
N LYS A 65 9.23 24.70 4.67
CA LYS A 65 9.29 23.59 5.63
C LYS A 65 8.35 22.46 5.25
N VAL A 66 7.11 22.77 4.84
CA VAL A 66 6.14 21.74 4.42
C VAL A 66 6.61 21.06 3.14
N VAL A 67 7.08 21.81 2.14
CA VAL A 67 7.59 21.24 0.88
C VAL A 67 8.79 20.35 1.13
N ALA A 68 9.80 20.83 1.88
CA ALA A 68 11.01 20.07 2.16
C ALA A 68 10.71 18.76 2.90
N ARG A 69 9.83 18.81 3.91
CA ARG A 69 9.45 17.62 4.67
C ARG A 69 8.56 16.67 3.85
N THR A 70 7.65 17.20 3.04
CA THR A 70 6.82 16.39 2.14
C THR A 70 7.69 15.64 1.14
N MET A 71 8.71 16.30 0.58
CA MET A 71 9.67 15.65 -0.32
C MET A 71 10.34 14.46 0.33
N GLN A 72 10.85 14.62 1.55
CA GLN A 72 11.50 13.53 2.29
C GLN A 72 10.56 12.35 2.56
N ILE A 73 9.29 12.60 2.84
CA ILE A 73 8.28 11.54 3.05
C ILE A 73 7.91 10.87 1.72
N VAL A 74 7.86 11.60 0.60
CA VAL A 74 7.61 11.03 -0.73
C VAL A 74 8.80 10.19 -1.22
N GLU A 75 10.03 10.63 -0.95
CA GLU A 75 11.24 9.84 -1.19
C GLU A 75 11.23 8.55 -0.39
N LEU A 76 10.91 8.64 0.91
CA LEU A 76 10.71 7.47 1.77
C LEU A 76 9.64 6.52 1.20
N ALA A 77 8.51 7.06 0.72
CA ALA A 77 7.46 6.29 0.07
C ALA A 77 7.97 5.55 -1.19
N SER A 78 8.84 6.19 -1.97
CA SER A 78 9.46 5.60 -3.15
C SER A 78 10.41 4.46 -2.78
N GLU A 79 11.27 4.70 -1.78
CA GLU A 79 12.24 3.71 -1.26
C GLU A 79 11.55 2.50 -0.64
N THR A 80 10.28 2.61 -0.26
CA THR A 80 9.50 1.57 0.42
C THR A 80 8.37 0.97 -0.42
N TRP A 81 8.47 1.03 -1.74
CA TRP A 81 7.52 0.46 -2.71
C TRP A 81 6.10 1.02 -2.66
N LEU A 82 5.89 2.18 -2.02
CA LEU A 82 4.56 2.77 -1.91
C LEU A 82 4.15 3.54 -3.18
N VAL A 83 5.10 3.93 -4.01
CA VAL A 83 4.87 4.72 -5.23
C VAL A 83 4.59 3.85 -6.44
N THR A 84 5.33 2.76 -6.62
CA THR A 84 5.29 1.94 -7.82
C THR A 84 3.89 1.38 -8.11
N GLY A 85 3.40 1.62 -9.33
CA GLY A 85 2.09 1.14 -9.80
C GLY A 85 0.88 1.85 -9.19
N ARG A 86 1.05 3.02 -8.56
CA ARG A 86 -0.01 3.75 -7.85
C ARG A 86 -0.14 5.19 -8.34
N HIS A 87 -1.33 5.76 -8.19
CA HIS A 87 -1.55 7.18 -8.47
C HIS A 87 -0.71 8.05 -7.51
N PRO A 88 0.07 9.03 -8.01
CA PRO A 88 1.01 9.78 -7.19
C PRO A 88 0.34 10.87 -6.33
N VAL A 89 -0.75 11.49 -6.81
CA VAL A 89 -1.45 12.58 -6.09
C VAL A 89 -1.95 12.15 -4.69
N PRO A 90 -2.59 10.98 -4.50
CA PRO A 90 -2.93 10.48 -3.16
C PRO A 90 -1.73 10.30 -2.22
N ILE A 91 -0.55 9.94 -2.75
CA ILE A 91 0.68 9.74 -1.96
C ILE A 91 1.20 11.09 -1.50
N VAL A 92 1.32 12.06 -2.41
CA VAL A 92 1.73 13.43 -2.10
C VAL A 92 0.77 14.06 -1.09
N THR A 93 -0.54 13.84 -1.22
CA THR A 93 -1.55 14.37 -0.29
C THR A 93 -1.38 13.80 1.12
N ALA A 94 -1.17 12.48 1.25
CA ALA A 94 -0.91 11.85 2.54
C ALA A 94 0.44 12.30 3.16
N ALA A 95 1.48 12.42 2.33
CA ALA A 95 2.78 12.90 2.76
C ALA A 95 2.74 14.36 3.24
N ALA A 96 2.02 15.23 2.53
CA ALA A 96 1.84 16.64 2.90
C ALA A 96 1.11 16.79 4.23
N PHE A 97 0.08 15.97 4.46
CA PHE A 97 -0.62 15.92 5.74
C PHE A 97 0.30 15.51 6.89
N LEU A 98 1.10 14.44 6.72
CA LEU A 98 2.07 14.01 7.74
C LEU A 98 3.17 15.06 7.97
N ALA A 99 3.67 15.67 6.90
CA ALA A 99 4.66 16.75 6.99
C ALA A 99 4.11 17.90 7.83
N TRP A 100 2.93 18.41 7.47
CA TRP A 100 2.24 19.46 8.20
C TRP A 100 1.94 19.09 9.66
N GLN A 101 1.43 17.89 9.94
CA GLN A 101 1.17 17.48 11.32
C GLN A 101 2.45 17.40 12.15
N SER A 102 3.53 16.84 11.58
CA SER A 102 4.78 16.63 12.32
C SER A 102 5.56 17.91 12.64
N LEU A 103 5.30 19.01 11.93
CA LEU A 103 5.93 20.31 12.21
C LEU A 103 5.37 20.97 13.48
N GLN A 104 4.10 20.70 13.83
CA GLN A 104 3.50 21.18 15.09
C GLN A 104 2.52 20.14 15.67
N PRO A 105 3.01 18.99 16.17
CA PRO A 105 2.17 17.86 16.52
C PRO A 105 1.14 18.16 17.62
N ALA A 106 1.52 18.96 18.62
CA ALA A 106 0.68 19.27 19.77
C ALA A 106 -0.67 19.90 19.36
N ALA A 107 -0.66 20.77 18.34
CA ALA A 107 -1.87 21.43 17.86
C ALA A 107 -2.59 20.65 16.75
N ARG A 108 -1.89 19.77 16.02
CA ARG A 108 -2.36 19.24 14.73
C ARG A 108 -2.75 17.77 14.74
N LEU A 109 -2.38 17.00 15.78
CA LEU A 109 -2.68 15.57 15.87
C LEU A 109 -4.19 15.26 15.92
N ALA A 110 -5.00 16.16 16.45
CA ALA A 110 -6.46 16.02 16.46
C ALA A 110 -7.11 16.28 15.09
N CYS A 111 -6.38 16.88 14.14
CA CYS A 111 -6.88 17.17 12.80
C CYS A 111 -6.85 15.89 11.94
N THR A 112 -7.95 15.58 11.25
CA THR A 112 -8.04 14.45 10.33
C THR A 112 -7.55 14.82 8.93
N LEU A 113 -7.19 13.83 8.11
CA LEU A 113 -6.80 14.05 6.72
C LEU A 113 -7.89 14.80 5.92
N ALA A 114 -9.16 14.44 6.11
CA ALA A 114 -10.28 15.11 5.44
C ALA A 114 -10.41 16.59 5.85
N ARG A 115 -10.29 16.88 7.15
CA ARG A 115 -10.32 18.25 7.66
C ARG A 115 -9.13 19.06 7.13
N PHE A 116 -7.95 18.46 7.08
CA PHE A 116 -6.75 19.05 6.50
C PHE A 116 -6.96 19.41 5.02
N CYS A 117 -7.45 18.49 4.19
CA CYS A 117 -7.73 18.76 2.77
C CYS A 117 -8.73 19.92 2.60
N LYS A 118 -9.80 19.95 3.42
CA LYS A 118 -10.78 21.04 3.41
C LYS A 118 -10.14 22.39 3.74
N LEU A 119 -9.32 22.45 4.78
CA LEU A 119 -8.59 23.68 5.18
C LEU A 119 -7.56 24.10 4.14
N ALA A 120 -6.90 23.14 3.50
CA ALA A 120 -5.95 23.39 2.42
C ALA A 120 -6.63 23.83 1.11
N GLY A 121 -7.95 23.67 0.99
CA GLY A 121 -8.70 24.01 -0.22
C GLY A 121 -8.45 23.02 -1.37
N VAL A 122 -8.20 21.76 -1.06
CA VAL A 122 -7.95 20.70 -2.05
C VAL A 122 -8.90 19.52 -1.87
N ASP A 123 -9.23 18.86 -2.98
CA ASP A 123 -10.02 17.64 -2.94
C ASP A 123 -9.25 16.52 -2.25
N LEU A 124 -9.98 15.69 -1.51
CA LEU A 124 -9.44 14.49 -0.87
C LEU A 124 -9.44 13.32 -1.88
N PRO A 125 -8.27 12.87 -2.37
CA PRO A 125 -8.24 11.75 -3.30
C PRO A 125 -8.67 10.47 -2.57
N PRO A 126 -9.56 9.63 -3.14
CA PRO A 126 -10.08 8.45 -2.43
C PRO A 126 -9.00 7.50 -1.87
N PRO A 127 -7.89 7.20 -2.58
CA PRO A 127 -6.84 6.33 -2.03
C PRO A 127 -5.95 6.98 -0.94
N ALA A 128 -6.11 8.26 -0.63
CA ALA A 128 -5.18 8.99 0.24
C ALA A 128 -5.19 8.46 1.68
N HIS A 129 -6.36 8.03 2.20
CA HIS A 129 -6.44 7.38 3.51
C HIS A 129 -5.64 6.08 3.59
N LEU A 130 -5.64 5.30 2.49
CA LEU A 130 -4.88 4.07 2.41
C LEU A 130 -3.38 4.37 2.36
N ARG A 131 -2.96 5.37 1.56
CA ARG A 131 -1.55 5.83 1.52
C ARG A 131 -1.07 6.33 2.88
N LEU A 132 -1.90 7.08 3.60
CA LEU A 132 -1.59 7.54 4.95
C LEU A 132 -1.36 6.37 5.92
N LYS A 133 -2.24 5.36 5.90
CA LYS A 133 -2.10 4.17 6.74
C LYS A 133 -0.79 3.43 6.44
N GLU A 134 -0.47 3.24 5.17
CA GLU A 134 0.77 2.55 4.74
C GLU A 134 2.02 3.35 5.14
N LEU A 135 2.02 4.68 5.00
CA LEU A 135 3.12 5.55 5.46
C LEU A 135 3.34 5.46 6.97
N LEU A 136 2.26 5.50 7.76
CA LEU A 136 2.36 5.35 9.21
C LEU A 136 2.90 3.97 9.61
N GLU A 137 2.56 2.91 8.88
CA GLU A 137 3.10 1.58 9.11
C GLU A 137 4.60 1.49 8.79
N ILE A 138 5.07 2.14 7.72
CA ILE A 138 6.50 2.28 7.40
C ILE A 138 7.22 3.02 8.51
N LEU A 139 6.71 4.18 8.93
CA LEU A 139 7.31 4.99 9.99
C LEU A 139 7.37 4.24 11.33
N LEU A 140 6.36 3.46 11.67
CA LEU A 140 6.37 2.61 12.86
C LEU A 140 7.45 1.53 12.80
N ARG A 141 7.65 0.90 11.64
CA ARG A 141 8.74 -0.08 11.47
C ARG A 141 10.10 0.59 11.64
N MET A 142 10.30 1.77 11.07
CA MET A 142 11.53 2.55 11.29
C MET A 142 11.70 2.91 12.77
N ALA A 143 10.66 3.38 13.45
CA ALA A 143 10.70 3.73 14.86
C ALA A 143 11.08 2.55 15.76
N SER A 144 10.68 1.32 15.41
CA SER A 144 11.05 0.12 16.16
C SER A 144 12.55 -0.19 16.18
N GLN A 145 13.33 0.42 15.27
CA GLN A 145 14.79 0.30 15.23
C GLN A 145 15.50 1.23 16.22
N LEU A 146 14.79 2.23 16.77
CA LEU A 146 15.34 3.15 17.74
C LEU A 146 14.98 2.67 19.16
N ALA A 147 16.00 2.26 19.92
CA ALA A 147 15.81 1.67 21.25
C ALA A 147 14.98 2.56 22.19
N TRP A 148 15.24 3.87 22.19
CA TRP A 148 14.52 4.83 23.02
C TRP A 148 13.04 5.00 22.61
N LEU A 149 12.71 4.92 21.31
CA LEU A 149 11.31 4.95 20.85
C LEU A 149 10.57 3.65 21.14
N ARG A 150 11.27 2.50 21.11
CA ARG A 150 10.67 1.21 21.41
C ARG A 150 10.10 1.15 22.84
N VAL A 151 10.77 1.80 23.80
CA VAL A 151 10.30 1.89 25.20
C VAL A 151 8.97 2.65 25.31
N PHE A 152 8.72 3.62 24.44
CA PHE A 152 7.51 4.45 24.47
C PHE A 152 6.28 3.79 23.82
N ASN A 153 6.37 2.56 23.31
CA ASN A 153 5.28 1.85 22.62
C ASN A 153 4.55 2.75 21.61
N VAL A 154 5.32 3.38 20.73
CA VAL A 154 4.83 4.36 19.76
C VAL A 154 3.74 3.76 18.87
N ASP A 155 2.64 4.48 18.71
CA ASP A 155 1.49 4.10 17.88
C ASP A 155 1.38 4.99 16.63
N LYS A 156 0.39 4.71 15.78
CA LYS A 156 0.16 5.46 14.53
C LYS A 156 -0.10 6.96 14.73
N LYS A 157 -0.51 7.39 15.93
CA LYS A 157 -0.75 8.80 16.25
C LYS A 157 0.51 9.45 16.82
N THR A 158 1.21 8.77 17.72
CA THR A 158 2.38 9.33 18.41
C THR A 158 3.63 9.31 17.55
N VAL A 159 3.75 8.39 16.58
CA VAL A 159 4.89 8.33 15.63
C VAL A 159 5.06 9.64 14.85
N VAL A 160 3.96 10.37 14.62
CA VAL A 160 3.96 11.64 13.89
C VAL A 160 4.86 12.69 14.56
N LYS A 161 4.99 12.65 15.90
CA LYS A 161 5.86 13.55 16.67
C LYS A 161 7.34 13.33 16.37
N HIS A 162 7.71 12.12 15.98
CA HIS A 162 9.08 11.68 15.77
C HIS A 162 9.48 11.63 14.28
N ILE A 163 8.61 12.07 13.37
CA ILE A 163 8.90 12.07 11.93
C ILE A 163 10.16 12.87 11.61
N GLY A 164 10.45 13.96 12.34
CA GLY A 164 11.70 14.71 12.16
C GLY A 164 12.94 13.83 12.35
N ASP A 165 13.01 13.16 13.49
CA ASP A 165 14.13 12.29 13.87
C ASP A 165 14.23 11.07 12.93
N LEU A 166 13.08 10.48 12.56
CA LEU A 166 13.03 9.33 11.65
C LEU A 166 13.53 9.69 10.25
N LEU A 167 13.16 10.87 9.73
CA LEU A 167 13.60 11.31 8.42
C LEU A 167 15.08 11.69 8.41
N GLN A 168 15.59 12.29 9.50
CA GLN A 168 17.01 12.62 9.65
C GLN A 168 17.92 11.39 9.54
N HIS A 169 17.47 10.24 10.02
CA HIS A 169 18.22 8.98 10.00
C HIS A 169 17.66 7.95 9.01
N ARG A 170 16.86 8.38 8.01
CA ARG A 170 16.07 7.47 7.15
C ARG A 170 16.87 6.36 6.50
N ILE A 171 18.07 6.65 5.98
CA ILE A 171 18.90 5.68 5.24
C ILE A 171 19.30 4.52 6.16
N PHE A 172 19.76 4.85 7.37
CA PHE A 172 20.14 3.86 8.37
C PHE A 172 18.93 3.06 8.86
N LEU A 173 17.82 3.75 9.15
CA LEU A 173 16.61 3.10 9.65
C LEU A 173 15.97 2.17 8.62
N LEU A 174 15.99 2.53 7.34
CA LEU A 174 15.48 1.68 6.26
C LEU A 174 16.30 0.41 6.11
N LYS A 175 17.64 0.52 6.12
CA LYS A 175 18.51 -0.66 6.11
C LYS A 175 18.18 -1.59 7.26
N ASN A 176 18.09 -1.08 8.48
CA ASN A 176 17.89 -1.93 9.66
C ASN A 176 16.46 -2.49 9.80
N ALA A 177 15.45 -1.69 9.42
CA ALA A 177 14.04 -2.09 9.54
C ALA A 177 13.64 -3.19 8.55
N PHE A 178 14.40 -3.32 7.45
CA PHE A 178 14.00 -4.12 6.32
C PHE A 178 15.08 -5.05 5.76
N CYS A 179 16.28 -5.07 6.35
CA CYS A 179 17.26 -6.10 6.04
C CYS A 179 16.67 -7.47 6.44
N PRO A 180 16.63 -8.44 5.52
CA PRO A 180 16.41 -9.82 5.92
C PRO A 180 17.51 -10.24 6.91
N GLU A 181 17.16 -11.08 7.88
CA GLU A 181 18.13 -11.80 8.71
C GLU A 181 18.79 -12.87 7.82
N ASP A 182 19.65 -12.43 6.90
CA ASP A 182 20.47 -13.32 6.11
C ASP A 182 21.77 -13.58 6.90
N GLU A 183 21.93 -14.84 7.34
CA GLU A 183 23.22 -15.53 7.50
C GLU A 183 24.10 -15.31 8.76
N GLU A 184 23.55 -15.24 9.98
CA GLU A 184 24.39 -15.36 11.21
C GLU A 184 24.13 -16.61 12.07
N GLU A 185 23.13 -17.45 11.76
CA GLU A 185 22.88 -18.70 12.53
C GLU A 185 23.39 -19.99 11.85
N GLN A 186 24.03 -19.92 10.68
CA GLN A 186 24.49 -21.13 9.95
C GLN A 186 26.01 -21.40 10.01
N GLN A 187 26.80 -20.63 10.79
CA GLN A 187 28.27 -20.79 10.86
C GLN A 187 28.84 -20.92 12.28
N ARG A 188 28.06 -21.43 13.26
CA ARG A 188 28.60 -21.79 14.59
C ARG A 188 28.38 -23.25 14.98
N GLY A 189 28.10 -24.10 14.00
CA GLY A 189 27.69 -25.49 14.20
C GLY A 189 28.61 -26.55 13.62
N GLU A 190 29.91 -26.30 13.43
CA GLU A 190 30.86 -27.36 13.06
C GLU A 190 32.18 -27.23 13.84
N ALA A 191 32.23 -27.85 15.03
CA ALA A 191 33.46 -28.36 15.62
C ALA A 191 33.16 -29.45 16.68
N SER A 192 33.17 -30.69 16.21
CA SER A 192 33.59 -31.95 16.86
C SER A 192 32.77 -32.64 17.98
N PRO A 193 32.87 -33.99 18.06
CA PRO A 193 31.87 -34.88 18.66
C PRO A 193 32.32 -35.56 19.97
N GLY A 194 31.37 -36.06 20.76
CA GLY A 194 31.61 -37.20 21.67
C GLY A 194 30.97 -37.20 23.07
N SER A 195 29.65 -37.44 23.12
CA SER A 195 28.92 -38.36 24.05
C SER A 195 29.00 -38.18 25.60
N PRO A 196 28.21 -38.93 26.42
CA PRO A 196 26.87 -38.52 26.83
C PRO A 196 26.63 -38.58 28.36
N GLY A 197 25.59 -37.89 28.86
CA GLY A 197 25.17 -38.02 30.26
C GLY A 197 23.76 -37.48 30.49
N ALA A 198 22.80 -38.39 30.64
CA ALA A 198 21.42 -38.09 31.01
C ALA A 198 21.28 -37.93 32.53
N ALA A 199 20.57 -36.89 32.99
CA ALA A 199 19.54 -36.94 34.04
C ALA A 199 19.18 -35.53 34.55
N GLY A 200 17.87 -35.25 34.60
CA GLY A 200 17.25 -34.55 35.74
C GLY A 200 16.95 -33.05 35.62
N GLY A 201 15.66 -32.72 35.71
CA GLY A 201 15.20 -31.68 36.64
C GLY A 201 14.85 -30.31 36.07
N ALA A 202 13.55 -30.05 36.00
CA ALA A 202 12.91 -28.76 35.71
C ALA A 202 13.35 -27.60 36.63
N ALA A 203 13.50 -26.38 36.08
CA ALA A 203 12.67 -25.22 36.41
C ALA A 203 13.22 -23.90 35.80
N GLN A 204 12.28 -23.10 35.28
CA GLN A 204 12.30 -21.63 35.13
C GLN A 204 13.32 -20.96 34.20
N GLY A 205 12.79 -20.39 33.12
CA GLY A 205 13.43 -19.37 32.30
C GLY A 205 12.35 -18.56 31.60
N GLU A 206 12.18 -17.32 32.02
CA GLU A 206 11.11 -16.39 31.71
C GLU A 206 10.82 -16.24 30.20
N GLY A 207 9.53 -16.32 29.86
CA GLY A 207 9.02 -16.01 28.52
C GLY A 207 9.08 -14.50 28.25
N GLY A 208 10.22 -14.03 27.75
CA GLY A 208 10.30 -12.73 27.07
C GLY A 208 9.54 -12.77 25.74
N PRO A 209 8.93 -11.66 25.28
CA PRO A 209 8.15 -11.63 24.05
C PRO A 209 9.08 -11.89 22.87
N ARG A 210 8.92 -13.07 22.26
CA ARG A 210 9.60 -13.50 21.05
C ARG A 210 9.65 -12.37 20.04
N GLY A 211 10.88 -11.93 19.73
CA GLY A 211 11.15 -10.92 18.71
C GLY A 211 10.44 -11.30 17.42
N GLY A 212 9.52 -10.43 16.99
CA GLY A 212 8.81 -10.64 15.73
C GLY A 212 9.81 -10.68 14.60
N LYS A 213 9.86 -11.80 13.87
CA LYS A 213 10.68 -11.97 12.66
C LYS A 213 10.61 -10.71 11.79
N ARG A 214 11.76 -10.08 11.54
CA ARG A 214 11.84 -8.86 10.72
C ARG A 214 11.29 -9.20 9.34
N ARG A 215 10.20 -8.52 8.95
CA ARG A 215 9.56 -8.79 7.66
C ARG A 215 10.28 -8.01 6.57
N PRO A 216 10.66 -8.65 5.45
CA PRO A 216 11.34 -7.97 4.36
C PRO A 216 10.50 -6.82 3.81
N LEU A 217 11.17 -5.82 3.25
CA LEU A 217 10.53 -4.73 2.55
C LEU A 217 9.90 -5.24 1.26
N LEU A 218 8.57 -5.37 1.27
CA LEU A 218 7.80 -5.83 0.13
C LEU A 218 6.71 -4.83 -0.23
N PRO A 219 6.36 -4.71 -1.53
CA PRO A 219 5.15 -4.01 -1.95
C PRO A 219 3.92 -4.44 -1.15
N PRO A 220 3.02 -3.52 -0.76
CA PRO A 220 1.86 -3.86 0.08
C PRO A 220 0.93 -4.92 -0.52
N CYS A 221 0.89 -5.05 -1.85
CA CYS A 221 0.11 -6.09 -2.54
C CYS A 221 0.66 -7.51 -2.37
N LEU A 222 1.94 -7.67 -2.01
CA LEU A 222 2.55 -8.96 -1.69
C LEU A 222 2.37 -9.33 -0.22
N ILE A 223 2.31 -8.33 0.66
CA ILE A 223 2.07 -8.53 2.10
C ILE A 223 0.63 -8.98 2.34
N ASN A 224 -0.32 -8.40 1.61
CA ASN A 224 -1.75 -8.71 1.70
C ASN A 224 -2.27 -9.15 0.31
N PRO A 225 -1.90 -10.37 -0.15
CA PRO A 225 -2.34 -10.83 -1.45
C PRO A 225 -3.87 -10.96 -1.47
N ARG A 226 -4.48 -10.55 -2.59
CA ARG A 226 -5.89 -10.87 -2.83
C ARG A 226 -6.04 -12.38 -2.83
N LYS A 227 -7.07 -12.89 -2.14
CA LYS A 227 -7.43 -14.31 -2.18
C LYS A 227 -7.67 -14.68 -3.64
N ARG A 228 -6.78 -15.46 -4.22
CA ARG A 228 -7.03 -16.12 -5.51
C ARG A 228 -7.67 -17.46 -5.19
N LEU A 229 -8.84 -17.73 -5.76
CA LEU A 229 -9.29 -19.10 -5.84
C LEU A 229 -8.22 -19.86 -6.63
N ARG A 230 -7.64 -20.90 -6.04
CA ARG A 230 -6.90 -21.86 -6.84
C ARG A 230 -7.95 -22.66 -7.60
N THR A 231 -8.05 -22.44 -8.90
CA THR A 231 -8.60 -23.47 -9.78
C THR A 231 -7.78 -24.73 -9.51
N ALA A 232 -8.44 -25.85 -9.21
CA ALA A 232 -7.74 -27.13 -9.10
C ALA A 232 -6.89 -27.29 -10.37
N ALA A 233 -5.64 -27.73 -10.21
CA ALA A 233 -4.83 -28.03 -11.38
C ALA A 233 -5.64 -29.01 -12.25
N PRO A 234 -5.76 -28.77 -13.58
CA PRO A 234 -6.46 -29.69 -14.45
C PRO A 234 -5.89 -31.07 -14.19
N SER A 235 -6.77 -31.99 -13.84
CA SER A 235 -6.42 -33.39 -13.65
C SER A 235 -5.82 -33.91 -14.97
N ALA A 236 -5.06 -35.01 -14.91
CA ALA A 236 -4.53 -35.62 -16.12
C ALA A 236 -5.64 -35.95 -17.14
N SER A 237 -6.87 -36.21 -16.66
CA SER A 237 -8.10 -36.35 -17.43
C SER A 237 -8.56 -35.07 -18.13
N ASP A 238 -8.45 -33.90 -17.49
CA ASP A 238 -8.84 -32.62 -18.09
C ASP A 238 -7.89 -32.18 -19.20
N SER A 239 -6.63 -32.62 -19.14
CA SER A 239 -5.61 -32.35 -20.17
C SER A 239 -5.70 -33.31 -21.36
N ALA A 240 -6.51 -34.36 -21.26
CA ALA A 240 -6.69 -35.38 -22.29
C ALA A 240 -7.90 -35.11 -23.20
N VAL A 241 -8.63 -34.02 -22.96
CA VAL A 241 -9.77 -33.60 -23.80
C VAL A 241 -9.26 -33.02 -25.11
N THR A 242 -9.54 -33.70 -26.21
CA THR A 242 -9.15 -33.41 -27.59
C THR A 242 -10.25 -32.71 -28.39
N GLY A 243 -11.50 -32.79 -27.94
CA GLY A 243 -12.67 -32.29 -28.65
C GLY A 243 -13.25 -33.27 -29.67
N GLU A 244 -12.60 -34.41 -29.88
CA GLU A 244 -13.03 -35.50 -30.78
C GLU A 244 -13.62 -36.68 -30.00
N GLU A 245 -13.83 -36.53 -28.68
CA GLU A 245 -14.44 -37.56 -27.86
C GLU A 245 -15.89 -37.83 -28.31
N PRO A 246 -16.30 -39.10 -28.44
CA PRO A 246 -17.69 -39.42 -28.72
C PRO A 246 -18.58 -38.98 -27.56
N ILE A 247 -19.54 -38.11 -27.83
CA ILE A 247 -20.53 -37.66 -26.86
C ILE A 247 -21.69 -38.66 -26.86
N SER A 248 -21.90 -39.38 -25.76
CA SER A 248 -23.01 -40.34 -25.64
C SER A 248 -24.37 -39.63 -25.64
N ASP A 249 -25.41 -40.28 -26.17
CA ASP A 249 -26.77 -39.75 -26.14
C ASP A 249 -27.24 -39.39 -24.71
N SER A 250 -26.84 -40.17 -23.70
CA SER A 250 -27.15 -39.87 -22.29
C SER A 250 -26.54 -38.55 -21.77
N GLU A 251 -25.38 -38.15 -22.28
CA GLU A 251 -24.72 -36.87 -21.95
C GLU A 251 -25.44 -35.69 -22.60
N ILE A 252 -26.12 -35.92 -23.73
CA ILE A 252 -26.96 -34.92 -24.39
C ILE A 252 -28.33 -34.84 -23.72
N GLU A 253 -28.92 -35.98 -23.38
CA GLU A 253 -30.25 -36.10 -22.78
C GLU A 253 -30.39 -35.33 -21.45
N GLN A 254 -29.33 -35.23 -20.64
CA GLN A 254 -29.35 -34.42 -19.40
C GLN A 254 -29.59 -32.92 -19.63
N TYR A 255 -29.34 -32.40 -20.85
CA TYR A 255 -29.65 -31.01 -21.21
C TYR A 255 -31.07 -30.84 -21.74
N LEU A 256 -31.75 -31.94 -22.06
CA LEU A 256 -33.13 -31.94 -22.54
C LEU A 256 -34.09 -32.03 -21.35
N ARG A 257 -35.10 -31.15 -21.35
CA ARG A 257 -36.14 -31.22 -20.32
C ARG A 257 -36.98 -32.46 -20.47
N GLY A 258 -37.27 -33.12 -19.36
CA GLY A 258 -38.17 -34.26 -19.30
C GLY A 258 -39.62 -33.86 -19.64
N PRO A 259 -40.47 -34.82 -20.03
CA PRO A 259 -41.89 -34.57 -20.33
C PRO A 259 -42.66 -33.96 -19.15
N GLU A 260 -42.27 -34.28 -17.92
CA GLU A 260 -42.85 -33.71 -16.70
C GLU A 260 -42.45 -32.24 -16.51
N GLU A 261 -41.18 -31.91 -16.71
CA GLU A 261 -40.66 -30.55 -16.65
C GLU A 261 -41.31 -29.67 -17.74
N ILE A 262 -41.53 -30.21 -18.94
CA ILE A 262 -42.23 -29.50 -20.03
C ILE A 262 -43.69 -29.22 -19.64
N ARG A 263 -44.40 -30.19 -19.05
CA ARG A 263 -45.78 -30.00 -18.58
C ARG A 263 -45.85 -28.97 -17.46
N ALA A 264 -44.95 -29.04 -16.49
CA ALA A 264 -44.84 -28.08 -15.40
C ALA A 264 -44.52 -26.67 -15.93
N PHE A 265 -43.58 -26.55 -16.87
CA PHE A 265 -43.21 -25.27 -17.49
C PHE A 265 -44.39 -24.67 -18.28
N ARG A 266 -45.09 -25.46 -19.11
CA ARG A 266 -46.29 -24.99 -19.84
C ARG A 266 -47.40 -24.54 -18.91
N LYS A 267 -47.60 -25.27 -17.81
CA LYS A 267 -48.55 -24.88 -16.77
C LYS A 267 -48.13 -23.56 -16.13
N ALA A 268 -46.87 -23.37 -15.75
CA ALA A 268 -46.39 -22.12 -15.17
C ALA A 268 -46.47 -20.94 -16.16
N GLN A 269 -46.16 -21.18 -17.44
CA GLN A 269 -46.22 -20.17 -18.49
C GLN A 269 -47.66 -19.72 -18.81
N ALA A 270 -48.65 -20.61 -18.67
CA ALA A 270 -50.06 -20.25 -18.86
C ALA A 270 -50.63 -19.33 -17.76
N TRP A 271 -49.86 -19.09 -16.70
CA TRP A 271 -50.23 -18.22 -15.57
C TRP A 271 -49.46 -16.89 -15.58
N LEU A 272 -48.60 -16.67 -16.59
CA LEU A 272 -47.96 -15.40 -16.95
C LEU A 272 -48.75 -14.73 -18.06
#